data_AF-A0AAJ6ZM54-F1
#
_entry.id   AF-A0AAJ6ZM54-F1
#
_cell.length_a   1.000
_cell.length_b   1.000
_cell.length_c   1.000
_cell.angle_alpha   90.00
_cell.angle_beta   90.00
_cell.angle_gamma   90.00
#
_symmetry.space_group_name_H-M   'P 1'
#
loop_
_entity.id
_entity.type
_entity.pdbx_description
1 polymer ?
#
loop_
_entity_poly.entity_id
_entity_poly.type
_entity_poly.pdbx_seq_one_letter_code
_entity_poly.pdbx_strand_id
1 'polypeptide(L)'
;MSNEEKCVQFVPNDDIEIVDNNIMRQSLSSITRELQRFHFKDQDSKAECNVFEIVKQCKENLKSKRKKMKKLNEKIKTACFVASTVMSAKARESDKMKTLVETIENNSEKVIQDNTKLKQIIEDLTKENLKVYNKIDNLNSWINLGYEKLQNLRNQPVEDVSVFNKLKTIIFYCGQYYADYQNEMQRCEQLEQKSRFYYNKLKILESDYKNVTHEVKSLRYQNMMLQRIKYNENSLITNTPVVLTGSAVKNFQKNASEENLSTLCKRKKEPEPFDLSLHLSIVRKLLHDQSTMIQNLNQLSEELNICE
;
A
#
# COMPACT_ATOMS: atom_id res chain seq x y z
N MET A 1 50.66 -131.27 95.77
CA MET A 1 49.66 -131.69 96.77
C MET A 1 48.90 -130.48 97.26
N SER A 2 47.61 -130.69 97.43
CA SER A 2 46.57 -129.95 98.15
C SER A 2 46.90 -128.99 99.31
N ASN A 3 45.94 -128.06 99.45
CA ASN A 3 45.25 -127.57 100.66
C ASN A 3 45.92 -126.47 101.48
N GLU A 4 45.36 -125.26 101.54
CA GLU A 4 44.13 -124.77 102.24
C GLU A 4 44.48 -124.17 103.61
N GLU A 5 44.16 -122.89 103.77
CA GLU A 5 43.87 -122.16 105.01
C GLU A 5 43.15 -120.85 104.61
N LYS A 6 42.30 -120.15 105.35
CA LYS A 6 41.50 -120.30 106.59
C LYS A 6 40.68 -118.99 106.63
N CYS A 7 39.47 -118.99 107.18
CA CYS A 7 39.03 -117.86 108.01
C CYS A 7 37.90 -118.26 108.96
N VAL A 8 37.99 -117.71 110.17
CA VAL A 8 37.31 -118.08 111.40
C VAL A 8 36.05 -117.22 111.59
N GLN A 9 34.96 -117.84 112.02
CA GLN A 9 33.81 -117.17 112.63
C GLN A 9 33.91 -117.26 114.16
N PHE A 10 33.41 -116.26 114.89
CA PHE A 10 32.75 -116.50 116.18
C PHE A 10 31.94 -115.30 116.74
N VAL A 11 30.75 -115.65 117.24
CA VAL A 11 29.84 -115.07 118.27
C VAL A 11 29.11 -113.72 118.04
N PRO A 12 27.77 -113.67 118.19
CA PRO A 12 26.95 -112.45 118.24
C PRO A 12 26.72 -111.95 119.69
N ASN A 13 26.72 -110.63 119.90
CA ASN A 13 26.35 -109.96 121.15
C ASN A 13 25.31 -108.86 120.86
N ASP A 14 24.18 -108.89 121.57
CA ASP A 14 23.09 -107.92 121.52
C ASP A 14 23.27 -106.78 122.55
N ASP A 15 23.08 -105.55 122.07
CA ASP A 15 22.32 -104.42 122.64
C ASP A 15 22.82 -103.59 123.84
N ILE A 16 23.47 -102.46 123.50
CA ILE A 16 23.11 -101.04 123.74
C ILE A 16 24.42 -100.25 123.79
N GLU A 17 24.83 -99.71 122.63
CA GLU A 17 25.93 -98.77 122.55
C GLU A 17 25.50 -97.42 123.12
N ILE A 18 26.19 -97.00 124.18
CA ILE A 18 26.08 -95.66 124.75
C ILE A 18 26.64 -94.68 123.72
N VAL A 19 25.75 -94.11 122.90
CA VAL A 19 26.03 -92.99 122.01
C VAL A 19 26.64 -91.86 122.82
N ASP A 20 27.85 -91.44 122.43
CA ASP A 20 28.55 -90.30 123.02
C ASP A 20 27.63 -89.07 123.01
N ASN A 21 27.24 -88.62 124.20
CA ASN A 21 26.30 -87.52 124.42
C ASN A 21 26.71 -86.24 123.67
N ASN A 22 28.02 -86.05 123.42
CA ASN A 22 28.53 -84.91 122.65
C ASN A 22 28.22 -85.01 121.15
N ILE A 23 28.26 -86.21 120.56
CA ILE A 23 27.94 -86.44 119.13
C ILE A 23 26.43 -86.24 118.90
N MET A 24 25.60 -86.75 119.82
CA MET A 24 24.15 -86.55 119.77
C MET A 24 23.79 -85.06 119.94
N ARG A 25 24.44 -84.36 120.88
CA ARG A 25 24.25 -82.92 121.10
C ARG A 25 24.71 -82.08 119.90
N GLN A 26 25.81 -82.41 119.25
CA GLN A 26 26.26 -81.74 118.02
C GLN A 26 25.32 -82.02 116.84
N SER A 27 24.80 -83.24 116.72
CA SER A 27 23.85 -83.60 115.66
C SER A 27 22.53 -82.85 115.84
N LEU A 28 21.97 -82.83 117.06
CA LEU A 28 20.76 -82.08 117.39
C LEU A 28 20.97 -80.56 117.27
N SER A 29 22.14 -80.04 117.64
CA SER A 29 22.48 -78.62 117.43
C SER A 29 22.62 -78.29 115.95
N SER A 30 23.19 -79.17 115.13
CA SER A 30 23.27 -79.00 113.67
C SER A 30 21.89 -79.05 113.03
N ILE A 31 21.01 -79.97 113.44
CA ILE A 31 19.61 -80.03 112.97
C ILE A 31 18.85 -78.77 113.38
N THR A 32 19.02 -78.31 114.62
CA THR A 32 18.39 -77.07 115.11
C THR A 32 18.90 -75.85 114.35
N ARG A 33 20.20 -75.80 114.05
CA ARG A 33 20.80 -74.73 113.25
C ARG A 33 20.29 -74.75 111.82
N GLU A 34 20.11 -75.92 111.22
CA GLU A 34 19.59 -76.03 109.86
C GLU A 34 18.08 -75.77 109.79
N LEU A 35 17.32 -76.13 110.84
CA LEU A 35 15.90 -75.74 111.00
C LEU A 35 15.74 -74.24 111.19
N GLN A 36 16.58 -73.62 112.02
CA GLN A 36 16.63 -72.15 112.14
C GLN A 36 17.02 -71.54 110.79
N ARG A 37 18.02 -72.08 110.11
CA ARG A 37 18.46 -71.60 108.80
C ARG A 37 17.36 -71.73 107.74
N PHE A 38 16.54 -72.78 107.79
CA PHE A 38 15.37 -72.95 106.93
C PHE A 38 14.26 -71.95 107.27
N HIS A 39 13.91 -71.79 108.55
CA HIS A 39 12.89 -70.85 109.00
C HIS A 39 13.27 -69.37 108.77
N PHE A 40 14.56 -69.03 108.86
CA PHE A 40 15.06 -67.67 108.62
C PHE A 40 15.39 -67.41 107.14
N LYS A 41 15.76 -68.43 106.34
CA LYS A 41 15.94 -68.24 104.87
C LYS A 41 14.65 -67.83 104.17
N ASP A 42 13.49 -68.31 104.62
CA ASP A 42 12.19 -67.96 104.04
C ASP A 42 11.58 -66.68 104.64
N GLN A 43 12.20 -66.07 105.66
CA GLN A 43 11.79 -64.77 106.21
C GLN A 43 12.45 -63.58 105.49
N ASP A 44 13.64 -63.75 104.91
CA ASP A 44 14.34 -62.70 104.18
C ASP A 44 13.88 -62.52 102.72
N SER A 45 12.92 -63.32 102.25
CA SER A 45 12.34 -63.22 100.90
C SER A 45 10.91 -62.69 100.85
N LYS A 46 10.52 -61.86 101.82
CA LYS A 46 9.35 -60.96 101.70
C LYS A 46 9.80 -59.52 101.50
N ALA A 47 10.70 -59.30 100.54
CA ALA A 47 10.54 -58.10 99.73
C ALA A 47 9.27 -58.35 98.89
N GLU A 48 8.12 -57.92 99.40
CA GLU A 48 6.96 -57.62 98.56
C GLU A 48 7.42 -56.55 97.58
N CYS A 49 8.11 -56.98 96.53
CA CYS A 49 8.37 -56.18 95.35
C CYS A 49 6.97 -55.80 94.90
N ASN A 50 6.62 -54.53 95.05
CA ASN A 50 5.25 -54.06 95.03
C ASN A 50 4.72 -54.14 93.59
N VAL A 51 4.43 -55.36 93.12
CA VAL A 51 4.01 -55.69 91.75
C VAL A 51 2.83 -54.80 91.36
N PHE A 52 1.99 -54.45 92.34
CA PHE A 52 0.89 -53.53 92.18
C PHE A 52 1.34 -52.10 91.81
N GLU A 53 2.41 -51.57 92.39
CA GLU A 53 2.97 -50.26 92.03
C GLU A 53 3.62 -50.29 90.64
N ILE A 54 4.34 -51.35 90.29
CA ILE A 54 4.94 -51.51 88.94
C ILE A 54 3.83 -51.57 87.88
N VAL A 55 2.77 -52.35 88.12
CA VAL A 55 1.60 -52.45 87.23
C VAL A 55 0.85 -51.11 87.16
N LYS A 56 0.70 -50.40 88.27
CA LYS A 56 0.10 -49.05 88.32
C LYS A 56 0.91 -48.06 87.49
N GLN A 57 2.24 -48.04 87.63
CA GLN A 57 3.13 -47.17 86.85
C GLN A 57 3.10 -47.52 85.36
N CYS A 58 3.08 -48.81 85.01
CA CYS A 58 2.91 -49.27 83.62
C CYS A 58 1.56 -48.82 83.03
N LYS A 59 0.47 -48.91 83.80
CA LYS A 59 -0.86 -48.42 83.39
C LYS A 59 -0.87 -46.91 83.17
N GLU A 60 -0.23 -46.14 84.02
CA GLU A 60 -0.09 -44.68 83.88
C GLU A 60 0.78 -44.30 82.67
N ASN A 61 1.89 -45.01 82.46
CA ASN A 61 2.75 -44.86 81.30
C ASN A 61 2.01 -45.18 79.98
N LEU A 62 1.21 -46.25 79.95
CA LEU A 62 0.36 -46.59 78.81
C LEU A 62 -0.71 -45.53 78.57
N LYS A 63 -1.36 -44.99 79.62
CA LYS A 63 -2.29 -43.86 79.49
C LYS A 63 -1.60 -42.62 78.91
N SER A 64 -0.39 -42.30 79.37
CA SER A 64 0.42 -41.19 78.86
C SER A 64 0.82 -41.40 77.39
N LYS A 65 1.31 -42.58 77.03
CA LYS A 65 1.62 -42.96 75.63
C LYS A 65 0.39 -42.88 74.73
N ARG A 66 -0.78 -43.35 75.20
CA ARG A 66 -2.05 -43.24 74.45
C ARG A 66 -2.45 -41.78 74.22
N LYS A 67 -2.28 -40.90 75.21
CA LYS A 67 -2.50 -39.44 75.03
C LYS A 67 -1.52 -38.84 74.01
N LYS A 68 -0.24 -39.19 74.07
CA LYS A 68 0.78 -38.75 73.10
C LYS A 68 0.47 -39.25 71.68
N MET A 69 0.02 -40.50 71.53
CA MET A 69 -0.38 -41.08 70.25
C MET A 69 -1.59 -40.36 69.65
N LYS A 70 -2.60 -40.00 70.47
CA LYS A 70 -3.74 -39.20 70.01
C LYS A 70 -3.29 -37.83 69.48
N LYS A 71 -2.44 -37.11 70.24
CA LYS A 71 -1.88 -35.82 69.81
C LYS A 71 -1.04 -35.95 68.54
N LEU A 72 -0.27 -37.02 68.40
CA LEU A 72 0.51 -37.28 67.19
C LEU A 72 -0.38 -37.53 65.98
N ASN A 73 -1.43 -38.34 66.13
CA ASN A 73 -2.40 -38.59 65.05
C ASN A 73 -3.13 -37.31 64.62
N GLU A 74 -3.51 -36.44 65.55
CA GLU A 74 -4.08 -35.13 65.23
C GLU A 74 -3.10 -34.27 64.44
N LYS A 75 -1.83 -34.19 64.88
CA LYS A 75 -0.78 -33.47 64.14
C LYS A 75 -0.54 -34.03 62.73
N ILE A 76 -0.54 -35.36 62.57
CA ILE A 76 -0.40 -36.00 61.25
C ILE A 76 -1.60 -35.64 60.36
N LYS A 77 -2.83 -35.69 60.89
CA LYS A 77 -4.02 -35.27 60.13
C LYS A 77 -3.92 -33.81 59.67
N THR A 78 -3.51 -32.91 60.56
CA THR A 78 -3.28 -31.50 60.20
C THR A 78 -2.18 -31.35 59.16
N ALA A 79 -1.05 -32.05 59.32
CA ALA A 79 0.04 -32.01 58.35
C ALA A 79 -0.40 -32.53 56.97
N CYS A 80 -1.16 -33.62 56.91
CA CYS A 80 -1.71 -34.14 55.65
C CYS A 80 -2.70 -33.15 55.01
N PHE A 81 -3.55 -32.49 55.79
CA PHE A 81 -4.47 -31.48 55.29
C PHE A 81 -3.75 -30.24 54.76
N VAL A 82 -2.71 -29.77 55.45
CA VAL A 82 -1.86 -28.67 54.99
C VAL A 82 -1.15 -29.08 53.71
N ALA A 83 -0.55 -30.28 53.67
CA ALA A 83 0.14 -30.79 52.49
C ALA A 83 -0.79 -30.89 51.27
N SER A 84 -2.01 -31.44 51.42
CA SER A 84 -2.97 -31.50 50.32
C SER A 84 -3.39 -30.12 49.84
N THR A 85 -3.65 -29.18 50.75
CA THR A 85 -3.99 -27.80 50.41
C THR A 85 -2.86 -27.09 49.66
N VAL A 86 -1.61 -27.24 50.12
CA VAL A 86 -0.43 -26.68 49.45
C VAL A 86 -0.23 -27.30 48.07
N MET A 87 -0.38 -28.63 47.94
CA MET A 87 -0.27 -29.30 46.64
C MET A 87 -1.36 -28.85 45.67
N SER A 88 -2.61 -28.69 46.12
CA SER A 88 -3.69 -28.15 45.29
C SER A 88 -3.51 -26.66 44.94
N ALA A 89 -2.93 -25.86 45.84
CA ALA A 89 -2.56 -24.47 45.53
C ALA A 89 -1.45 -24.42 44.48
N LYS A 90 -0.39 -25.22 44.65
CA LYS A 90 0.73 -25.34 43.72
C LYS A 90 0.28 -25.81 42.34
N ALA A 91 -0.62 -26.79 42.26
CA ALA A 91 -1.18 -27.26 40.99
C ALA A 91 -1.91 -26.12 40.25
N ARG A 92 -2.79 -25.39 40.94
CA ARG A 92 -3.50 -24.24 40.36
C ARG A 92 -2.57 -23.12 39.92
N GLU A 93 -1.51 -22.85 40.68
CA GLU A 93 -0.50 -21.86 40.31
C GLU A 93 0.33 -22.31 39.10
N SER A 94 0.69 -23.59 39.03
CA SER A 94 1.37 -24.19 37.87
C SER A 94 0.53 -24.08 36.60
N ASP A 95 -0.77 -24.38 36.69
CA ASP A 95 -1.69 -24.27 35.54
C ASP A 95 -1.82 -22.82 35.08
N LYS A 96 -1.97 -21.88 36.03
CA LYS A 96 -1.98 -20.44 35.71
C LYS A 96 -0.68 -19.99 35.05
N MET A 97 0.47 -20.40 35.59
CA MET A 97 1.77 -20.06 35.00
C MET A 97 1.87 -20.60 33.58
N LYS A 98 1.44 -21.84 33.33
CA LYS A 98 1.41 -22.42 31.98
C LYS A 98 0.57 -21.59 31.02
N THR A 99 -0.65 -21.20 31.41
CA THR A 99 -1.51 -20.35 30.57
C THR A 99 -0.91 -18.97 30.30
N LEU A 100 -0.21 -18.39 31.28
CA LEU A 100 0.47 -17.11 31.10
C LEU A 100 1.65 -17.22 30.13
N VAL A 101 2.45 -18.28 30.24
CA VAL A 101 3.56 -18.56 29.30
C VAL A 101 3.01 -18.71 27.88
N GLU A 102 2.00 -19.54 27.67
CA GLU A 102 1.37 -19.73 26.36
C GLU A 102 0.82 -18.40 25.80
N THR A 103 0.22 -17.56 26.64
CA THR A 103 -0.28 -16.23 26.23
C THR A 103 0.86 -15.29 25.84
N ILE A 104 1.96 -15.28 26.60
CA ILE A 104 3.13 -14.44 26.32
C ILE A 104 3.80 -14.90 25.01
N GLU A 105 3.94 -16.20 24.80
CA GLU A 105 4.52 -16.77 23.58
C GLU A 105 3.68 -16.37 22.35
N ASN A 106 2.36 -16.55 22.40
CA ASN A 106 1.46 -16.16 21.31
C ASN A 106 1.51 -14.64 21.03
N ASN A 107 1.52 -13.81 22.07
CA ASN A 107 1.62 -12.36 21.91
C ASN A 107 2.98 -11.95 21.33
N SER A 108 4.06 -12.61 21.74
CA SER A 108 5.40 -12.38 21.22
C SER A 108 5.47 -12.73 19.72
N GLU A 109 4.92 -13.87 19.33
CA GLU A 109 4.87 -14.25 17.92
C GLU A 109 4.09 -13.23 17.08
N LYS A 110 2.93 -12.77 17.58
CA LYS A 110 2.15 -11.71 16.92
C LYS A 110 2.96 -10.42 16.74
N VAL A 111 3.67 -9.98 17.77
CA VAL A 111 4.51 -8.77 17.70
C VAL A 111 5.64 -8.94 16.68
N ILE A 112 6.26 -10.13 16.58
CA ILE A 112 7.29 -10.41 15.58
C ILE A 112 6.71 -10.35 14.16
N GLN A 113 5.53 -10.94 13.95
CA GLN A 113 4.86 -10.91 12.66
C GLN A 113 4.48 -9.47 12.26
N ASP A 114 3.92 -8.69 13.18
CA ASP A 114 3.54 -7.30 12.93
C ASP A 114 4.77 -6.42 12.66
N ASN A 115 5.87 -6.61 13.40
CA ASN A 115 7.14 -5.93 13.13
C ASN A 115 7.72 -6.29 11.75
N THR A 116 7.61 -7.55 11.33
CA THR A 116 8.08 -7.99 10.01
C THR A 116 7.29 -7.32 8.90
N LYS A 117 5.96 -7.25 9.04
CA LYS A 117 5.08 -6.53 8.09
C LYS A 117 5.40 -5.04 8.05
N LEU A 118 5.55 -4.40 9.21
CA LEU A 118 5.91 -2.98 9.30
C LEU A 118 7.24 -2.69 8.64
N LYS A 119 8.24 -3.57 8.82
CA LYS A 119 9.54 -3.43 8.17
C LYS A 119 9.41 -3.46 6.63
N GLN A 120 8.62 -4.39 6.09
CA GLN A 120 8.35 -4.46 4.65
C GLN A 120 7.67 -3.18 4.14
N ILE A 121 6.66 -2.68 4.87
CA ILE A 121 5.97 -1.42 4.52
C ILE A 121 6.96 -0.25 4.50
N ILE A 122 7.84 -0.14 5.50
CA ILE A 122 8.86 0.92 5.56
C ILE A 122 9.82 0.81 4.36
N GLU A 123 10.27 -0.39 4.02
CA GLU A 123 11.15 -0.61 2.86
C GLU A 123 10.48 -0.18 1.55
N ASP A 124 9.20 -0.52 1.37
CA ASP A 124 8.45 -0.16 0.17
C ASP A 124 8.18 1.35 0.09
N LEU A 125 7.77 1.99 1.19
CA LEU A 125 7.63 3.45 1.26
C LEU A 125 8.96 4.17 1.02
N THR A 126 10.08 3.61 1.48
CA THR A 126 11.41 4.18 1.23
C THR A 126 11.76 4.12 -0.27
N LYS A 127 11.46 3.01 -0.94
CA LYS A 127 11.64 2.89 -2.40
C LYS A 127 10.74 3.87 -3.16
N GLU A 128 9.49 4.03 -2.74
CA GLU A 128 8.57 4.99 -3.35
C GLU A 128 9.03 6.43 -3.17
N ASN A 129 9.46 6.81 -1.97
CA ASN A 129 10.03 8.13 -1.72
C ASN A 129 11.24 8.40 -2.63
N LEU A 130 12.15 7.43 -2.78
CA LEU A 130 13.29 7.56 -3.69
C LEU A 130 12.85 7.79 -5.14
N LYS A 131 11.82 7.07 -5.62
CA LYS A 131 11.26 7.30 -6.96
C LYS A 131 10.69 8.72 -7.10
N VAL A 132 10.04 9.24 -6.06
CA VAL A 132 9.50 10.61 -6.06
C VAL A 132 10.63 11.64 -6.10
N TYR A 133 11.66 11.49 -5.27
CA TYR A 133 12.84 12.37 -5.32
C TYR A 133 13.49 12.38 -6.69
N ASN A 134 13.73 11.20 -7.30
CA ASN A 134 14.28 11.11 -8.64
C ASN A 134 13.40 11.80 -9.69
N LYS A 135 12.06 11.73 -9.56
CA LYS A 135 11.14 12.45 -10.47
C LYS A 135 11.24 13.96 -10.28
N ILE A 136 11.32 14.45 -9.04
CA ILE A 136 11.48 15.87 -8.73
C ILE A 136 12.80 16.39 -9.30
N ASP A 137 13.90 15.67 -9.09
CA ASP A 137 15.22 16.05 -9.62
C ASP A 137 15.25 16.08 -11.15
N ASN A 138 14.62 15.08 -11.78
CA ASN A 138 14.45 15.08 -13.23
C ASN A 138 13.67 16.33 -13.68
N LEU A 139 12.52 16.63 -13.07
CA LEU A 139 11.73 17.82 -13.42
C LEU A 139 12.52 19.11 -13.25
N ASN A 140 13.28 19.24 -12.16
CA ASN A 140 14.15 20.39 -11.93
C ASN A 140 15.21 20.53 -13.04
N SER A 141 15.81 19.41 -13.47
CA SER A 141 16.75 19.37 -14.59
C SER A 141 16.10 19.81 -15.90
N TRP A 142 14.89 19.30 -16.20
CA TRP A 142 14.11 19.71 -17.39
C TRP A 142 13.77 21.20 -17.37
N ILE A 143 13.38 21.75 -16.22
CA ILE A 143 13.08 23.18 -16.08
C ILE A 143 14.34 24.02 -16.30
N ASN A 144 15.48 23.63 -15.72
CA ASN A 144 16.75 24.32 -15.93
C ASN A 144 17.16 24.32 -17.41
N LEU A 145 17.12 23.15 -18.06
CA LEU A 145 17.43 23.02 -19.48
C LEU A 145 16.48 23.87 -20.35
N GLY A 146 15.18 23.85 -20.04
CA GLY A 146 14.17 24.65 -20.75
C GLY A 146 14.44 26.15 -20.61
N TYR A 147 14.81 26.60 -19.42
CA TYR A 147 15.13 27.99 -19.14
C TYR A 147 16.39 28.45 -19.87
N GLU A 148 17.46 27.65 -19.84
CA GLU A 148 18.70 27.95 -20.58
C GLU A 148 18.45 28.08 -22.08
N LYS A 149 17.71 27.13 -22.67
CA LYS A 149 17.33 27.18 -24.08
C LYS A 149 16.51 28.42 -24.41
N LEU A 150 15.55 28.78 -23.55
CA LEU A 150 14.72 29.96 -23.73
C LEU A 150 15.55 31.25 -23.69
N GLN A 151 16.50 31.37 -22.76
CA GLN A 151 17.37 32.53 -22.68
C GLN A 151 18.30 32.62 -23.89
N ASN A 152 18.83 31.48 -24.36
CA ASN A 152 19.61 31.43 -25.60
C ASN A 152 18.80 31.89 -26.82
N LEU A 153 17.54 31.46 -26.98
CA LEU A 153 16.67 31.91 -28.07
C LEU A 153 16.41 33.43 -28.02
N ARG A 154 16.43 34.01 -26.81
CA ARG A 154 16.19 35.43 -26.56
C ARG A 154 17.49 36.25 -26.55
N ASN A 155 18.65 35.63 -26.75
CA ASN A 155 19.97 36.24 -26.57
C ASN A 155 20.13 36.96 -25.23
N GLN A 156 19.59 36.38 -24.15
CA GLN A 156 19.72 36.89 -22.79
C GLN A 156 20.67 36.00 -21.97
N PRO A 157 21.40 36.58 -21.01
CA PRO A 157 22.22 35.78 -20.09
C PRO A 157 21.34 34.87 -19.24
N VAL A 158 21.89 33.70 -18.87
CA VAL A 158 21.24 32.77 -17.94
C VAL A 158 21.43 33.32 -16.52
N GLU A 159 20.33 33.74 -15.88
CA GLU A 159 20.35 34.22 -14.50
C GLU A 159 20.19 33.06 -13.51
N ASP A 160 20.87 33.17 -12.37
CA ASP A 160 20.74 32.21 -11.28
C ASP A 160 19.52 32.55 -10.40
N VAL A 161 18.37 32.03 -10.80
CA VAL A 161 17.09 32.20 -10.10
C VAL A 161 16.51 30.86 -9.68
N SER A 162 15.56 30.87 -8.73
CA SER A 162 14.92 29.64 -8.25
C SER A 162 14.23 28.87 -9.38
N VAL A 163 14.15 27.53 -9.26
CA VAL A 163 13.51 26.65 -10.26
C VAL A 163 12.06 27.07 -10.54
N PHE A 164 11.33 27.48 -9.51
CA PHE A 164 9.96 27.99 -9.66
C PHE A 164 9.91 29.25 -10.53
N ASN A 165 10.84 30.19 -10.33
CA ASN A 165 10.93 31.39 -11.15
C ASN A 165 11.34 31.06 -12.59
N LYS A 166 12.28 30.13 -12.79
CA LYS A 166 12.63 29.61 -14.12
C LYS A 166 11.41 29.07 -14.84
N LEU A 167 10.61 28.23 -14.18
CA LEU A 167 9.37 27.68 -14.74
C LEU A 167 8.34 28.77 -15.07
N LYS A 168 8.13 29.73 -14.18
CA LYS A 168 7.22 30.87 -14.41
C LYS A 168 7.63 31.64 -15.66
N THR A 169 8.92 31.90 -15.82
CA THR A 169 9.47 32.56 -17.00
C THR A 169 9.23 31.75 -18.28
N ILE A 170 9.44 30.43 -18.23
CA ILE A 170 9.14 29.54 -19.37
C ILE A 170 7.67 29.65 -19.77
N ILE A 171 6.74 29.52 -18.82
CA ILE A 171 5.30 29.56 -19.09
C ILE A 171 4.90 30.91 -19.71
N PHE A 172 5.39 32.01 -19.15
CA PHE A 172 5.07 33.35 -19.64
C PHE A 172 5.51 33.54 -21.09
N TYR A 173 6.77 33.23 -21.41
CA TYR A 173 7.28 33.43 -22.77
C TYR A 173 6.70 32.44 -23.78
N CYS A 174 6.49 31.18 -23.41
CA CYS A 174 5.78 30.24 -24.28
C CYS A 174 4.36 30.75 -24.60
N GLY A 175 3.67 31.33 -23.63
CA GLY A 175 2.37 32.00 -23.85
C GLY A 175 2.47 33.18 -24.81
N GLN A 176 3.50 34.03 -24.64
CA GLN A 176 3.75 35.15 -25.53
C GLN A 176 4.03 34.69 -26.97
N TYR A 177 4.93 33.73 -27.17
CA TYR A 177 5.24 33.18 -28.49
C TYR A 177 4.01 32.57 -29.17
N TYR A 178 3.14 31.90 -28.41
CA TYR A 178 1.90 31.36 -28.93
C TYR A 178 0.96 32.48 -29.39
N ALA A 179 0.80 33.54 -28.60
CA ALA A 179 -0.02 34.70 -28.97
C ALA A 179 0.54 35.40 -30.22
N ASP A 180 1.84 35.63 -30.28
CA ASP A 180 2.51 36.25 -31.43
C ASP A 180 2.34 35.40 -32.70
N TYR A 181 2.44 34.08 -32.59
CA TYR A 181 2.19 33.16 -33.69
C TYR A 181 0.74 33.26 -34.21
N GLN A 182 -0.25 33.32 -33.32
CA GLN A 182 -1.66 33.47 -33.73
C GLN A 182 -1.92 34.82 -34.41
N ASN A 183 -1.33 35.89 -33.88
CA ASN A 183 -1.41 37.22 -34.49
C ASN A 183 -0.80 37.25 -35.90
N GLU A 184 0.37 36.64 -36.08
CA GLU A 184 1.04 36.58 -37.38
C GLU A 184 0.23 35.73 -38.37
N MET A 185 -0.37 34.62 -37.92
CA MET A 185 -1.27 33.82 -38.75
C MET A 185 -2.48 34.61 -39.25
N GLN A 186 -3.16 35.34 -38.36
CA GLN A 186 -4.28 36.22 -38.75
C GLN A 186 -3.84 37.30 -39.72
N ARG A 187 -2.67 37.92 -39.50
CA ARG A 187 -2.10 38.92 -40.40
C ARG A 187 -1.82 38.34 -41.79
N CYS A 188 -1.24 37.15 -41.86
CA CYS A 188 -0.97 36.45 -43.11
C CYS A 188 -2.26 36.15 -43.88
N GLU A 189 -3.31 35.69 -43.19
CA GLU A 189 -4.61 35.42 -43.79
C GLU A 189 -5.24 36.69 -44.39
N GLN A 190 -5.20 37.81 -43.64
CA GLN A 190 -5.71 39.10 -44.14
C GLN A 190 -4.92 39.60 -45.37
N LEU A 191 -3.59 39.45 -45.36
CA LEU A 191 -2.75 39.81 -46.50
C LEU A 191 -3.05 38.94 -47.72
N GLU A 192 -3.29 37.64 -47.52
CA GLU A 192 -3.68 36.74 -48.60
C GLU A 192 -5.02 37.13 -49.21
N GLN A 193 -6.03 37.43 -48.37
CA GLN A 193 -7.34 37.91 -48.84
C GLN A 193 -7.20 39.23 -49.63
N LYS A 194 -6.41 40.18 -49.13
CA LYS A 194 -6.14 41.45 -49.81
C LYS A 194 -5.43 41.24 -51.16
N SER A 195 -4.45 40.34 -51.21
CA SER A 195 -3.74 39.96 -52.43
C SER A 195 -4.70 39.36 -53.48
N ARG A 196 -5.55 38.42 -53.07
CA ARG A 196 -6.59 37.83 -53.92
C ARG A 196 -7.56 38.89 -54.46
N PHE A 197 -7.98 39.84 -53.62
CA PHE A 197 -8.85 40.94 -54.03
C PHE A 197 -8.21 41.82 -55.11
N TYR A 198 -6.96 42.27 -54.90
CA TYR A 198 -6.26 43.09 -55.89
C TYR A 198 -5.99 42.34 -57.19
N TYR A 199 -5.61 41.07 -57.10
CA TYR A 199 -5.43 40.22 -58.28
C TYR A 199 -6.71 40.14 -59.12
N ASN A 200 -7.86 39.90 -58.47
CA ASN A 200 -9.15 39.88 -59.16
C ASN A 200 -9.49 41.25 -59.79
N LYS A 201 -9.22 42.35 -59.08
CA LYS A 201 -9.43 43.71 -59.63
C LYS A 201 -8.55 43.98 -60.84
N LEU A 202 -7.27 43.64 -60.79
CA LEU A 202 -6.36 43.78 -61.93
C LEU A 202 -6.83 42.98 -63.12
N LYS A 203 -7.30 41.74 -62.90
CA LYS A 203 -7.84 40.89 -63.97
C LYS A 203 -9.08 41.51 -64.64
N ILE A 204 -9.95 42.14 -63.86
CA ILE A 204 -11.12 42.88 -64.39
C ILE A 204 -10.65 44.08 -65.20
N LEU A 205 -9.76 44.92 -64.66
CA LEU A 205 -9.21 46.08 -65.37
C LEU A 205 -8.50 45.68 -66.68
N GLU A 206 -7.77 44.56 -66.68
CA GLU A 206 -7.10 44.04 -67.87
C GLU A 206 -8.12 43.64 -68.94
N SER A 207 -9.22 42.98 -68.52
CA SER A 207 -10.33 42.64 -69.41
C SER A 207 -10.99 43.90 -69.98
N ASP A 208 -11.30 44.88 -69.13
CA ASP A 208 -11.92 46.14 -69.53
C ASP A 208 -11.02 46.92 -70.49
N TYR A 209 -9.72 46.97 -70.23
CA TYR A 209 -8.74 47.60 -71.11
C TYR A 209 -8.68 46.91 -72.48
N LYS A 210 -8.71 45.57 -72.51
CA LYS A 210 -8.77 44.81 -73.78
C LYS A 210 -10.05 45.13 -74.56
N ASN A 211 -11.19 45.22 -73.86
CA ASN A 211 -12.48 45.57 -74.47
C ASN A 211 -12.47 46.98 -75.06
N VAL A 212 -12.03 47.98 -74.29
CA VAL A 212 -11.89 49.38 -74.76
C VAL A 212 -10.93 49.47 -75.94
N THR A 213 -9.81 48.75 -75.88
CA THR A 213 -8.84 48.73 -76.99
C THR A 213 -9.46 48.14 -78.26
N HIS A 214 -10.25 47.07 -78.13
CA HIS A 214 -10.97 46.47 -79.25
C HIS A 214 -12.03 47.43 -79.83
N GLU A 215 -12.80 48.10 -78.97
CA GLU A 215 -13.79 49.10 -79.36
C GLU A 215 -13.14 50.28 -80.10
N VAL A 216 -12.04 50.83 -79.59
CA VAL A 216 -11.29 51.91 -80.26
C VAL A 216 -10.75 51.46 -81.62
N LYS A 217 -10.24 50.23 -81.74
CA LYS A 217 -9.79 49.67 -83.03
C LYS A 217 -10.97 49.56 -84.02
N SER A 218 -12.12 49.08 -83.55
CA SER A 218 -13.34 49.00 -84.36
C SER A 218 -13.79 50.38 -84.85
N LEU A 219 -13.86 51.37 -83.96
CA LEU A 219 -14.22 52.75 -84.29
C LEU A 219 -13.24 53.38 -85.29
N ARG A 220 -11.93 53.18 -85.12
CA ARG A 220 -10.91 53.64 -86.08
C ARG A 220 -11.12 53.03 -87.45
N TYR A 221 -11.41 51.73 -87.52
CA TYR A 221 -11.69 51.03 -88.77
C TYR A 221 -12.96 51.57 -89.44
N GLN A 222 -14.05 51.72 -88.69
CA GLN A 222 -15.29 52.32 -89.19
C GLN A 222 -15.08 53.74 -89.71
N ASN A 223 -14.32 54.56 -88.99
CA ASN A 223 -14.00 55.92 -89.40
C ASN A 223 -13.14 55.95 -90.69
N MET A 224 -12.16 55.05 -90.83
CA MET A 224 -11.40 54.88 -92.06
C MET A 224 -12.31 54.49 -93.25
N MET A 225 -13.27 53.58 -93.03
CA MET A 225 -14.23 53.19 -94.07
C MET A 225 -15.15 54.34 -94.47
N LEU A 226 -15.64 55.12 -93.52
CA LEU A 226 -16.43 56.33 -93.79
C LEU A 226 -15.62 57.39 -94.54
N GLN A 227 -14.35 57.58 -94.23
CA GLN A 227 -13.47 58.49 -94.97
C GLN A 227 -13.24 58.02 -96.41
N ARG A 228 -13.05 56.70 -96.64
CA ARG A 228 -12.96 56.14 -97.99
C ARG A 228 -14.25 56.34 -98.79
N ILE A 229 -15.41 56.17 -98.17
CA ILE A 229 -16.71 56.42 -98.79
C ILE A 229 -16.83 57.91 -99.16
N LYS A 230 -16.53 58.84 -98.23
CA LYS A 230 -16.54 60.28 -98.51
C LYS A 230 -15.57 60.70 -99.61
N TYR A 231 -14.38 60.10 -99.66
CA TYR A 231 -13.40 60.37 -100.72
C TYR A 231 -13.90 59.85 -102.08
N ASN A 232 -14.49 58.65 -102.11
CA ASN A 232 -15.08 58.09 -103.32
C ASN A 232 -16.29 58.90 -103.80
N GLU A 233 -17.17 59.34 -102.90
CA GLU A 233 -18.28 60.25 -103.22
C GLU A 233 -17.76 61.58 -103.78
N ASN A 234 -16.75 62.19 -103.18
CA ASN A 234 -16.13 63.41 -103.72
C ASN A 234 -15.43 63.17 -105.08
N SER A 235 -14.91 61.97 -105.36
CA SER A 235 -14.35 61.61 -106.68
C SER A 235 -15.42 61.32 -107.74
N LEU A 236 -16.61 60.86 -107.31
CA LEU A 236 -17.75 60.54 -108.18
C LEU A 236 -18.61 61.78 -108.51
N ILE A 237 -18.57 62.83 -107.68
CA ILE A 237 -19.33 64.07 -107.92
C ILE A 237 -18.73 64.91 -109.07
N THR A 238 -17.49 64.65 -109.50
CA THR A 238 -16.84 65.45 -110.55
C THR A 238 -17.07 65.00 -111.99
N ASN A 239 -17.75 63.87 -112.28
CA ASN A 239 -18.03 63.47 -113.68
C ASN A 239 -19.36 62.70 -113.85
N THR A 240 -20.43 63.46 -114.10
CA THR A 240 -21.66 63.09 -114.87
C THR A 240 -22.64 62.00 -114.34
N PRO A 241 -23.93 62.01 -114.79
CA PRO A 241 -25.08 61.49 -114.07
C PRO A 241 -25.56 60.09 -114.53
N VAL A 242 -26.58 59.56 -113.82
CA VAL A 242 -27.60 58.53 -114.22
C VAL A 242 -27.51 57.14 -113.54
N VAL A 243 -28.51 56.91 -112.67
CA VAL A 243 -29.41 55.73 -112.50
C VAL A 243 -28.87 54.36 -112.00
N LEU A 244 -29.49 53.93 -110.89
CA LEU A 244 -29.89 52.59 -110.39
C LEU A 244 -28.96 51.38 -110.64
N THR A 245 -28.67 50.64 -109.56
CA THR A 245 -29.19 49.28 -109.30
C THR A 245 -28.63 48.71 -107.99
N GLY A 246 -29.47 48.00 -107.26
CA GLY A 246 -29.09 47.32 -106.03
C GLY A 246 -28.18 46.11 -106.27
N SER A 247 -27.34 45.80 -105.29
CA SER A 247 -26.85 44.44 -105.10
C SER A 247 -26.56 44.18 -103.64
N ALA A 248 -27.10 43.06 -103.17
CA ALA A 248 -26.90 42.49 -101.85
C ALA A 248 -25.47 41.96 -101.70
N VAL A 249 -24.89 42.11 -100.51
CA VAL A 249 -23.71 41.34 -100.10
C VAL A 249 -24.05 40.54 -98.85
N LYS A 250 -24.15 39.22 -99.05
CA LYS A 250 -24.30 38.19 -98.03
C LYS A 250 -22.97 37.96 -97.29
N ASN A 251 -23.10 37.79 -95.98
CA ASN A 251 -22.27 37.08 -94.99
C ASN A 251 -20.98 36.38 -95.44
N PHE A 252 -19.88 36.63 -94.71
CA PHE A 252 -18.83 35.64 -94.45
C PHE A 252 -18.09 35.93 -93.13
N GLN A 253 -18.29 35.07 -92.12
CA GLN A 253 -17.28 34.72 -91.10
C GLN A 253 -17.80 33.47 -90.36
N LYS A 254 -17.59 32.27 -90.89
CA LYS A 254 -16.41 31.40 -90.71
C LYS A 254 -15.88 31.36 -89.27
N ASN A 255 -16.43 30.40 -88.54
CA ASN A 255 -15.82 29.73 -87.39
C ASN A 255 -14.41 29.24 -87.77
N ALA A 256 -13.42 29.55 -86.93
CA ALA A 256 -12.13 28.89 -86.93
C ALA A 256 -11.92 28.29 -85.54
N SER A 257 -12.16 26.99 -85.45
CA SER A 257 -11.61 26.12 -84.42
C SER A 257 -10.24 25.63 -84.88
N GLU A 258 -9.24 25.70 -84.01
CA GLU A 258 -8.01 24.90 -84.00
C GLU A 258 -7.55 24.91 -82.54
N GLU A 259 -7.84 23.85 -81.78
CA GLU A 259 -6.98 22.68 -81.55
C GLU A 259 -5.77 22.94 -80.64
N ASN A 260 -5.94 22.47 -79.41
CA ASN A 260 -5.05 21.54 -78.70
C ASN A 260 -3.54 21.86 -78.63
N LEU A 261 -3.11 22.35 -77.46
CA LEU A 261 -1.80 22.03 -76.90
C LEU A 261 -1.98 21.58 -75.45
N SER A 262 -1.81 20.28 -75.26
CA SER A 262 -1.79 19.57 -73.99
C SER A 262 -0.45 19.76 -73.29
N THR A 263 -0.46 20.34 -72.09
CA THR A 263 0.56 20.07 -71.07
C THR A 263 -0.06 20.15 -69.67
N LEU A 264 -0.35 18.97 -69.13
CA LEU A 264 -0.14 18.56 -67.74
C LEU A 264 -0.07 19.67 -66.68
N CYS A 265 -1.21 20.04 -66.09
CA CYS A 265 -1.21 20.56 -64.73
C CYS A 265 -2.54 20.22 -64.03
N LYS A 266 -2.40 19.54 -62.89
CA LYS A 266 -3.41 18.99 -61.97
C LYS A 266 -4.81 19.65 -62.07
N ARG A 267 -5.84 18.82 -62.25
CA ARG A 267 -7.28 19.15 -62.07
C ARG A 267 -7.44 20.13 -60.90
N LYS A 268 -7.65 21.41 -61.20
CA LYS A 268 -8.31 22.32 -60.26
C LYS A 268 -9.76 21.85 -60.22
N LYS A 269 -10.21 21.43 -59.03
CA LYS A 269 -11.64 21.25 -58.78
C LYS A 269 -12.35 22.52 -59.26
N GLU A 270 -13.40 22.36 -60.07
CA GLU A 270 -14.30 23.48 -60.36
C GLU A 270 -14.70 24.13 -59.03
N PRO A 271 -14.80 25.47 -58.96
CA PRO A 271 -15.35 26.10 -57.78
C PRO A 271 -16.76 25.55 -57.58
N GLU A 272 -16.95 24.88 -56.44
CA GLU A 272 -18.22 24.33 -56.03
C GLU A 272 -19.27 25.46 -56.10
N PRO A 273 -20.41 25.26 -56.77
CA PRO A 273 -21.42 26.31 -56.89
C PRO A 273 -21.81 26.75 -55.48
N PHE A 274 -21.84 28.06 -55.27
CA PHE A 274 -22.18 28.65 -53.98
C PHE A 274 -23.57 28.17 -53.53
N ASP A 275 -23.57 27.26 -52.56
CA ASP A 275 -24.80 26.71 -52.00
C ASP A 275 -25.32 27.67 -50.93
N LEU A 276 -26.26 28.52 -51.34
CA LEU A 276 -26.95 29.46 -50.46
C LEU A 276 -27.66 28.74 -49.30
N SER A 277 -28.14 27.49 -49.49
CA SER A 277 -28.79 26.71 -48.44
C SER A 277 -27.78 26.31 -47.37
N LEU A 278 -26.62 25.79 -47.79
CA LEU A 278 -25.52 25.48 -46.87
C LEU A 278 -25.06 26.73 -46.12
N HIS A 279 -24.88 27.86 -46.83
CA HIS A 279 -24.47 29.10 -46.20
C HIS A 279 -25.49 29.60 -45.16
N LEU A 280 -26.78 29.60 -45.50
CA LEU A 280 -27.85 29.99 -44.56
C LEU A 280 -27.98 29.01 -43.38
N SER A 281 -27.69 27.72 -43.59
CA SER A 281 -27.66 26.74 -42.49
C SER A 281 -26.54 27.03 -41.50
N ILE A 282 -25.35 27.42 -42.00
CA ILE A 282 -24.20 27.82 -41.19
C ILE A 282 -24.51 29.13 -40.44
N VAL A 283 -25.10 30.12 -41.12
CA VAL A 283 -25.51 31.38 -40.49
C VAL A 283 -26.55 31.15 -39.40
N ARG A 284 -27.56 30.31 -39.64
CA ARG A 284 -28.58 29.95 -38.62
C ARG A 284 -27.94 29.27 -37.42
N LYS A 285 -26.99 28.36 -37.65
CA LYS A 285 -26.25 27.70 -36.56
C LYS A 285 -25.41 28.70 -35.76
N LEU A 286 -24.68 29.59 -36.42
CA LEU A 286 -23.90 30.64 -35.77
C LEU A 286 -24.77 31.59 -34.93
N LEU A 287 -25.93 32.00 -35.43
CA LEU A 287 -26.87 32.82 -34.65
C LEU A 287 -27.43 32.08 -33.43
N HIS A 288 -27.65 30.77 -33.55
CA HIS A 288 -28.05 29.94 -32.42
C HIS A 288 -26.92 29.83 -31.39
N ASP A 289 -25.70 29.50 -31.82
CA ASP A 289 -24.52 29.37 -30.97
C ASP A 289 -24.22 30.69 -30.22
N GLN A 290 -24.37 31.84 -30.89
CA GLN A 290 -24.25 33.15 -30.28
C GLN A 290 -25.33 33.41 -29.22
N SER A 291 -26.58 33.00 -29.50
CA SER A 291 -27.67 33.13 -28.52
C SER A 291 -27.43 32.28 -27.28
N THR A 292 -26.95 31.05 -27.46
CA THR A 292 -26.56 30.15 -26.36
C THR A 292 -25.38 30.71 -25.56
N MET A 293 -24.39 31.29 -26.23
CA MET A 293 -23.26 31.93 -25.55
C MET A 293 -23.72 33.11 -24.68
N ILE A 294 -24.62 33.95 -25.19
CA ILE A 294 -25.19 35.07 -24.41
C ILE A 294 -25.98 34.57 -23.20
N GLN A 295 -26.79 33.51 -23.35
CA GLN A 295 -27.50 32.89 -22.24
C GLN A 295 -26.54 32.36 -21.16
N ASN A 296 -25.48 31.66 -21.57
CA ASN A 296 -24.47 31.14 -20.66
C ASN A 296 -23.73 32.27 -19.93
N LEU A 297 -23.42 33.38 -20.63
CA LEU A 297 -22.78 34.54 -20.02
C LEU A 297 -23.70 35.25 -19.02
N ASN A 298 -24.99 35.38 -19.33
CA ASN A 298 -25.97 35.94 -18.40
C ASN A 298 -26.13 35.06 -17.16
N GLN A 299 -26.18 33.73 -17.33
CA GLN A 299 -26.23 32.79 -16.21
C GLN A 299 -24.97 32.89 -15.34
N LEU A 300 -23.78 32.95 -15.95
CA LEU A 300 -22.54 33.17 -15.20
C LEU A 300 -22.54 34.50 -14.45
N SER A 301 -23.10 35.56 -15.05
CA SER A 301 -23.22 36.87 -14.41
C SER A 301 -24.21 36.86 -13.25
N GLU A 302 -25.33 36.13 -13.35
CA GLU A 302 -26.28 35.94 -12.25
C GLU A 302 -25.64 35.13 -11.12
N GLU A 303 -24.92 34.05 -11.43
CA GLU A 303 -24.19 33.24 -10.45
C GLU A 303 -23.10 34.03 -9.70
N LEU A 304 -22.43 34.96 -10.39
CA LEU A 304 -21.44 35.87 -9.78
C LEU A 304 -22.08 36.95 -8.89
N ASN A 305 -23.24 37.49 -9.27
CA ASN A 305 -23.96 38.50 -8.50
C ASN A 305 -24.70 37.94 -7.26
N ILE A 306 -24.80 36.61 -7.11
CA ILE A 306 -25.35 35.95 -5.90
C ILE A 306 -24.28 35.83 -4.79
N CYS A 307 -23.00 36.11 -5.08
CA CYS A 307 -21.88 36.05 -4.13
C CYS A 307 -21.47 37.40 -3.51
N GLU A 308 -22.25 38.46 -3.70
CA GLU A 308 -22.23 39.70 -2.89
C GLU A 308 -23.38 39.71 -1.88
#